data_AF-A0A966FSC4-F1
#
_entry.id   AF-A0A966FSC4-F1
#
_cell.length_a   1.000
_cell.length_b   1.000
_cell.length_c   1.000
_cell.angle_alpha   90.00
_cell.angle_beta   90.00
_cell.angle_gamma   90.00
#
_symmetry.space_group_name_H-M   'P 1'
#
loop_
_entity.id
_entity.type
_entity.pdbx_description
1 polymer ?
#
loop_
_entity_poly.entity_id
_entity_poly.type
_entity_poly.pdbx_seq_one_letter_code
_entity_poly.pdbx_strand_id
1 'polypeptide(L)'
;MQAASPSPENAPRQRFAALDSMRGVAACIVVLLHVFGAGWITGSVFISRRYLFVDIFFVLSAFVIAASYGGRIAQGFSVRTFMFLRLARLYSLHFAMLMVFLGLVGLRAAGVFPQDAAVWTTGAFEPAQLLRALLLVEVFAPQPSGWNGPS
;
A
#
# COMPACT_ATOMS: atom_id res chain seq x y z
N MET A 1 43.62 -9.55 -28.16
CA MET A 1 42.71 -9.52 -26.99
C MET A 1 41.31 -9.24 -27.52
N GLN A 2 40.47 -10.27 -27.60
CA GLN A 2 39.11 -10.16 -28.16
C GLN A 2 38.16 -9.78 -27.03
N ALA A 3 37.54 -8.60 -27.11
CA ALA A 3 36.57 -8.14 -26.12
C ALA A 3 35.33 -9.04 -26.17
N ALA A 4 34.94 -9.59 -25.02
CA ALA A 4 33.76 -10.43 -24.88
C ALA A 4 32.49 -9.64 -25.25
N SER A 5 31.68 -10.21 -26.14
CA SER A 5 30.37 -9.69 -26.54
C SER A 5 29.45 -9.58 -25.31
N PRO A 6 28.71 -8.47 -25.11
CA PRO A 6 27.78 -8.37 -23.99
C PRO A 6 26.65 -9.40 -24.13
N SER A 7 26.52 -10.27 -23.14
CA SER A 7 25.43 -11.23 -23.02
C SER A 7 24.07 -10.49 -23.02
N PRO A 8 23.02 -11.03 -23.68
CA PRO A 8 21.69 -10.40 -23.77
C PRO A 8 20.98 -10.21 -22.40
N GLU A 9 21.53 -10.79 -21.33
CA GLU A 9 21.14 -10.59 -19.94
C GLU A 9 21.27 -9.14 -19.45
N ASN A 10 22.19 -8.35 -20.04
CA ASN A 10 22.52 -6.99 -19.60
C ASN A 10 21.82 -5.88 -20.40
N ALA A 11 20.67 -6.15 -21.01
CA ALA A 11 19.87 -5.08 -21.60
C ALA A 11 19.41 -4.12 -20.47
N PRO A 12 19.70 -2.81 -20.56
CA PRO A 12 19.37 -1.87 -19.49
C PRO A 12 17.86 -1.86 -19.29
N ARG A 13 17.40 -2.21 -18.08
CA ARG A 13 16.01 -1.99 -17.66
C ARG A 13 15.70 -0.51 -17.85
N GLN A 14 14.76 -0.18 -18.74
CA GLN A 14 14.26 1.19 -18.87
C GLN A 14 13.72 1.63 -17.51
N ARG A 15 14.46 2.54 -16.87
CA ARG A 15 14.14 3.08 -15.56
C ARG A 15 13.76 4.54 -15.74
N PHE A 16 12.51 4.85 -15.43
CA PHE A 16 11.97 6.20 -15.59
C PHE A 16 12.17 6.98 -14.29
N ALA A 17 13.40 7.42 -14.02
CA ALA A 17 13.76 8.06 -12.75
C ALA A 17 12.86 9.28 -12.40
N ALA A 18 12.48 10.09 -13.40
CA ALA A 18 11.57 11.21 -13.21
C ALA A 18 10.12 10.79 -12.87
N LEU A 19 9.63 9.69 -13.47
CA LEU A 19 8.29 9.17 -13.15
C LEU A 19 8.29 8.49 -11.78
N ASP A 20 9.37 7.79 -11.43
CA ASP A 20 9.53 7.17 -10.12
C ASP A 20 9.61 8.23 -9.00
N SER A 21 10.32 9.34 -9.22
CA SER A 21 10.36 10.45 -8.25
C SER A 21 9.01 11.15 -8.11
N MET A 22 8.31 11.43 -9.23
CA MET A 22 6.96 12.02 -9.18
C MET A 22 5.95 11.13 -8.45
N ARG A 23 6.02 9.79 -8.64
CA ARG A 23 5.21 8.83 -7.88
C ARG A 23 5.51 8.89 -6.39
N GLY A 24 6.80 8.99 -6.02
CA GLY A 24 7.21 9.16 -4.63
C GLY A 24 6.64 10.43 -4.01
N VAL A 25 6.75 11.57 -4.69
CA VAL A 25 6.19 12.85 -4.23
C VAL A 25 4.67 12.76 -4.06
N ALA A 26 3.95 12.20 -5.04
CA ALA A 26 2.51 12.01 -4.95
C ALA A 26 2.12 11.13 -3.74
N ALA A 27 2.83 10.02 -3.53
CA ALA A 27 2.59 9.14 -2.39
C ALA A 27 2.86 9.84 -1.04
N CYS A 28 3.95 10.62 -0.93
CA CYS A 28 4.24 11.41 0.26
C CYS A 28 3.12 12.42 0.56
N ILE A 29 2.63 13.14 -0.46
CA ILE A 29 1.51 14.08 -0.29
C ILE A 29 0.25 13.34 0.19
N VAL A 30 -0.07 12.18 -0.38
CA VAL A 30 -1.22 11.37 0.06
C VAL A 30 -1.10 10.98 1.53
N VAL A 31 0.08 10.52 1.97
CA VAL A 31 0.32 10.17 3.38
C VAL A 31 0.19 11.40 4.28
N LEU A 32 0.80 12.53 3.92
CA LEU A 32 0.69 13.78 4.68
C LEU A 32 -0.77 14.23 4.79
N LEU A 33 -1.55 14.12 3.71
CA LEU A 33 -2.96 14.49 3.72
C LEU A 33 -3.82 13.55 4.57
N HIS A 34 -3.47 12.27 4.72
CA HIS A 34 -4.15 11.37 5.67
C HIS A 34 -3.78 11.68 7.12
N VAL A 35 -2.49 11.94 7.40
CA VAL A 35 -2.02 12.22 8.77
C VAL A 35 -2.50 13.58 9.28
N PHE A 36 -2.46 14.62 8.44
CA PHE A 36 -2.78 16.00 8.83
C PHE A 36 -4.20 16.43 8.44
N GLY A 37 -4.88 15.69 7.57
CA GLY A 37 -6.24 16.01 7.10
C GLY A 37 -7.32 15.87 8.16
N ALA A 38 -7.06 15.16 9.26
CA ALA A 38 -7.96 15.04 10.41
C ALA A 38 -7.76 16.17 11.47
N GLY A 39 -6.83 17.11 11.25
CA GLY A 39 -6.47 18.18 12.19
C GLY A 39 -6.85 19.61 11.75
N TRP A 40 -6.13 20.63 12.22
CA TRP A 40 -6.45 22.07 12.08
C TRP A 40 -6.57 22.65 10.65
N ILE A 41 -6.26 21.87 9.60
CA ILE A 41 -6.11 22.35 8.22
C ILE A 41 -7.28 21.87 7.32
N THR A 42 -8.31 21.26 7.92
CA THR A 42 -9.50 20.65 7.26
C THR A 42 -10.22 21.53 6.23
N GLY A 43 -10.07 22.86 6.29
CA GLY A 43 -10.65 23.82 5.33
C GLY A 43 -9.81 24.13 4.08
N SER A 44 -8.60 23.58 3.93
CA SER A 44 -7.76 23.90 2.77
C SER A 44 -8.18 23.18 1.50
N VAL A 45 -8.11 23.89 0.36
CA VAL A 45 -8.40 23.32 -0.98
C VAL A 45 -7.56 22.08 -1.28
N PHE A 46 -6.35 21.99 -0.72
CA PHE A 46 -5.45 20.84 -0.88
C PHE A 46 -6.02 19.56 -0.25
N ILE A 47 -6.61 19.65 0.95
CA ILE A 47 -7.24 18.50 1.62
C ILE A 47 -8.55 18.15 0.94
N SER A 48 -9.34 19.14 0.51
CA SER A 48 -10.57 18.90 -0.26
C SER A 48 -10.30 18.21 -1.60
N ARG A 49 -9.14 18.46 -2.21
CA ARG A 49 -8.73 17.88 -3.49
C ARG A 49 -7.69 16.76 -3.38
N ARG A 50 -7.57 16.12 -2.20
CA ARG A 50 -6.62 15.02 -1.96
C ARG A 50 -6.71 13.86 -2.96
N TYR A 51 -7.90 13.63 -3.53
CA TYR A 51 -8.14 12.61 -4.55
C TYR A 51 -7.27 12.81 -5.81
N LEU A 52 -6.94 14.05 -6.18
CA LEU A 52 -6.12 14.32 -7.37
C LEU A 52 -4.71 13.71 -7.25
N PHE A 53 -4.11 13.74 -6.06
CA PHE A 53 -2.78 13.15 -5.84
C PHE A 53 -2.82 11.62 -5.90
N VAL A 54 -3.93 11.03 -5.47
CA VAL A 54 -4.18 9.59 -5.59
C VAL A 54 -4.31 9.21 -7.08
N ASP A 55 -5.07 9.99 -7.85
CA ASP A 55 -5.24 9.79 -9.30
C ASP A 55 -3.90 9.87 -10.04
N ILE A 56 -3.08 10.89 -9.75
CA ILE A 56 -1.73 11.04 -10.32
C ILE A 56 -0.87 9.83 -9.99
N PHE A 57 -0.85 9.39 -8.72
CA PHE A 57 -0.07 8.22 -8.30
C PHE A 57 -0.48 6.96 -9.08
N PHE A 58 -1.77 6.73 -9.27
CA PHE A 58 -2.27 5.56 -9.99
C PHE A 58 -1.99 5.62 -11.49
N VAL A 59 -2.22 6.76 -12.15
CA VAL A 59 -1.96 6.92 -13.60
C VAL A 59 -0.48 6.72 -13.90
N LEU A 60 0.42 7.35 -13.13
CA LEU A 60 1.87 7.17 -13.30
C LEU A 60 2.30 5.72 -13.04
N SER A 61 1.73 5.08 -12.02
CA SER A 61 2.01 3.68 -11.74
C SER A 61 1.53 2.77 -12.89
N ALA A 62 0.33 2.98 -13.40
CA ALA A 62 -0.21 2.23 -14.54
C ALA A 62 0.67 2.37 -15.79
N PHE A 63 1.12 3.59 -16.10
CA PHE A 63 2.04 3.84 -17.19
C PHE A 63 3.36 3.07 -17.04
N VAL A 64 4.03 3.18 -15.89
CA VAL A 64 5.31 2.49 -15.63
C VAL A 64 5.14 0.97 -15.72
N ILE A 65 4.02 0.45 -15.25
CA ILE A 65 3.67 -0.98 -15.34
C ILE A 65 3.51 -1.41 -16.79
N ALA A 66 2.74 -0.65 -17.59
CA ALA A 66 2.52 -0.94 -19.00
C ALA A 66 3.83 -0.87 -19.80
N ALA A 67 4.66 0.14 -19.56
CA ALA A 67 5.96 0.29 -20.22
C ALA A 67 6.95 -0.84 -19.87
N SER A 68 6.95 -1.32 -18.63
CA SER A 68 7.89 -2.36 -18.17
C SER A 68 7.45 -3.80 -18.43
N TYR A 69 6.15 -4.07 -18.49
CA TYR A 69 5.61 -5.42 -18.67
C TYR A 69 4.84 -5.63 -19.97
N GLY A 70 4.43 -4.57 -20.69
CA GLY A 70 3.62 -4.68 -21.91
C GLY A 70 4.26 -5.57 -22.97
N GLY A 71 5.51 -5.29 -23.34
CA GLY A 71 6.25 -6.12 -24.30
C GLY A 71 6.47 -7.56 -23.80
N ARG A 72 6.73 -7.74 -22.50
CA ARG A 72 6.96 -9.07 -21.92
C ARG A 72 5.69 -9.92 -21.94
N ILE A 73 4.54 -9.33 -21.59
CA ILE A 73 3.24 -10.01 -21.63
C ILE A 73 2.89 -10.36 -23.08
N ALA A 74 3.13 -9.45 -24.04
CA ALA A 74 2.93 -9.73 -25.46
C ALA A 74 3.83 -10.87 -25.98
N GLN A 75 5.01 -11.05 -25.37
CA GLN A 75 5.96 -12.14 -25.67
C GLN A 75 5.69 -13.42 -24.86
N GLY A 76 4.52 -13.55 -24.21
CA GLY A 76 4.11 -14.78 -23.51
C GLY A 76 4.44 -14.83 -22.02
N PHE A 77 4.84 -13.71 -21.40
CA PHE A 77 4.99 -13.67 -19.94
C PHE A 77 3.64 -13.91 -19.24
N SER A 78 3.64 -14.86 -18.30
CA SER A 78 2.43 -15.26 -17.58
C SER A 78 1.84 -14.10 -16.76
N VAL A 79 0.60 -13.72 -17.07
CA VAL A 79 -0.19 -12.77 -16.29
C VAL A 79 -0.42 -13.29 -14.86
N ARG A 80 -0.51 -14.61 -14.67
CA ARG A 80 -0.62 -15.20 -13.32
C ARG A 80 0.63 -14.94 -12.49
N THR A 81 1.81 -15.13 -13.07
CA THR A 81 3.09 -14.84 -12.41
C THR A 81 3.23 -13.35 -12.11
N PHE A 82 2.83 -12.49 -13.05
CA PHE A 82 2.77 -11.04 -12.82
C PHE A 82 1.91 -10.65 -11.62
N MET A 83 0.68 -11.20 -11.54
CA MET A 83 -0.24 -10.92 -10.44
C MET A 83 0.29 -11.45 -9.12
N PHE A 84 0.85 -12.67 -9.10
CA PHE A 84 1.42 -13.27 -7.90
C PHE A 84 2.58 -12.44 -7.34
N LEU A 85 3.50 -11.97 -8.18
CA LEU A 85 4.62 -11.12 -7.74
C LEU A 85 4.16 -9.79 -7.12
N ARG A 86 3.06 -9.22 -7.62
CA ARG A 86 2.46 -8.01 -7.06
C ARG A 86 1.75 -8.28 -5.75
N LEU A 87 0.97 -9.36 -5.70
CA LEU A 87 0.28 -9.78 -4.49
C LEU A 87 1.30 -10.08 -3.39
N ALA A 88 2.38 -10.80 -3.69
CA ALA A 88 3.45 -11.06 -2.74
C ALA A 88 4.05 -9.76 -2.18
N ARG A 89 4.33 -8.77 -3.05
CA ARG A 89 4.83 -7.45 -2.62
C ARG A 89 3.84 -6.71 -1.71
N LEU A 90 2.56 -6.67 -2.07
CA LEU A 90 1.51 -6.00 -1.29
C LEU A 90 1.27 -6.72 0.04
N TYR A 91 1.22 -8.05 0.02
CA TYR A 91 1.00 -8.89 1.19
C TYR A 91 2.14 -8.77 2.20
N SER A 92 3.41 -8.66 1.76
CA SER A 92 4.53 -8.42 2.67
C SER A 92 4.37 -7.12 3.46
N LEU A 93 3.95 -6.04 2.79
CA LEU A 93 3.70 -4.76 3.46
C LEU A 93 2.49 -4.86 4.40
N HIS A 94 1.41 -5.47 3.94
CA HIS A 94 0.19 -5.69 4.74
C HIS A 94 0.48 -6.47 6.01
N PHE A 95 1.19 -7.60 5.89
CA PHE A 95 1.56 -8.43 7.03
C PHE A 95 2.44 -7.68 8.02
N ALA A 96 3.42 -6.91 7.54
CA ALA A 96 4.26 -6.09 8.41
C ALA A 96 3.44 -5.06 9.21
N MET A 97 2.51 -4.36 8.54
CA MET A 97 1.63 -3.41 9.21
C MET A 97 0.69 -4.11 10.20
N LEU A 98 0.15 -5.27 9.85
CA LEU A 98 -0.71 -6.05 10.75
C LEU A 98 0.03 -6.44 12.03
N MET A 99 1.31 -6.83 11.93
CA MET A 99 2.14 -7.13 13.11
C MET A 99 2.38 -5.89 13.97
N VAL A 100 2.58 -4.71 13.37
CA VAL A 100 2.68 -3.43 14.10
C VAL A 100 1.39 -3.15 14.85
N PHE A 101 0.23 -3.25 14.20
CA PHE A 101 -1.08 -3.06 14.84
C PHE A 101 -1.32 -4.08 15.96
N LEU A 102 -0.97 -5.35 15.74
CA LEU A 102 -1.07 -6.39 16.76
C LEU A 102 -0.20 -6.06 18.00
N GLY A 103 1.01 -5.56 17.78
CA GLY A 103 1.88 -5.08 18.85
C GLY A 103 1.27 -3.90 19.62
N LEU A 104 0.73 -2.91 18.92
CA LEU A 104 0.06 -1.75 19.54
C LEU A 104 -1.16 -2.16 20.38
N VAL A 105 -1.99 -3.08 19.87
CA VAL A 105 -3.13 -3.62 20.61
C VAL A 105 -2.65 -4.41 21.83
N GLY A 106 -1.57 -5.19 21.72
CA GLY A 106 -0.96 -5.90 22.85
C GLY A 106 -0.43 -4.96 23.94
N LEU A 107 0.28 -3.89 23.57
CA LEU A 107 0.72 -2.85 24.51
C LEU A 107 -0.45 -2.17 25.20
N ARG A 108 -1.53 -1.91 24.44
CA ARG A 108 -2.77 -1.38 25.01
C ARG A 108 -3.39 -2.36 26.00
N ALA A 109 -3.50 -3.64 25.66
CA ALA A 109 -4.02 -4.67 26.58
C ALA A 109 -3.18 -4.79 27.87
N ALA A 110 -1.87 -4.57 27.78
CA ALA A 110 -0.96 -4.55 28.92
C ALA A 110 -1.05 -3.30 29.81
N GLY A 111 -1.90 -2.31 29.47
CA GLY A 111 -2.08 -1.09 30.26
C GLY A 111 -1.02 -0.01 30.05
N VAL A 112 -0.22 -0.12 28.99
CA VAL A 112 0.82 0.88 28.65
C VAL A 112 0.22 2.21 28.19
N PHE A 113 -0.98 2.17 27.59
CA PHE A 113 -1.71 3.33 27.09
C PHE A 113 -3.04 3.53 27.85
N PRO A 114 -3.60 4.76 27.87
CA PRO A 114 -4.91 5.02 28.46
C PRO A 114 -6.00 4.08 27.91
N GLN A 115 -6.78 3.51 28.82
CA GLN A 115 -7.79 2.52 28.50
C GLN A 115 -9.14 3.19 28.24
N ASP A 116 -9.63 3.08 27.01
CA ASP A 116 -11.00 3.43 26.67
C ASP A 116 -11.82 2.15 26.69
N ALA A 117 -12.71 1.99 27.67
CA ALA A 117 -13.52 0.77 27.80
C ALA A 117 -14.34 0.46 26.53
N ALA A 118 -14.73 1.49 25.77
CA ALA A 118 -15.48 1.38 24.51
C ALA A 118 -14.72 0.64 23.38
N VAL A 119 -13.39 0.63 23.42
CA VAL A 119 -12.56 -0.01 22.38
C VAL A 119 -12.57 -1.54 22.52
N TRP A 120 -12.71 -2.04 23.75
CA TRP A 120 -12.71 -3.48 24.04
C TRP A 120 -14.12 -4.11 24.01
N THR A 121 -15.17 -3.30 24.15
CA THR A 121 -16.56 -3.76 24.22
C THR A 121 -17.30 -3.74 22.88
N THR A 122 -16.73 -3.11 21.85
CA THR A 122 -17.31 -3.01 20.50
C THR A 122 -17.06 -4.24 19.61
N GLY A 123 -16.36 -5.26 20.10
CA GLY A 123 -15.98 -6.42 19.28
C GLY A 123 -14.92 -6.09 18.21
N ALA A 124 -14.28 -4.92 18.29
CA ALA A 124 -13.31 -4.42 17.32
C ALA A 124 -12.04 -5.28 17.16
N PHE A 125 -11.76 -6.20 18.11
CA PHE A 125 -10.57 -7.05 18.12
C PHE A 125 -10.88 -8.55 18.16
N GLU A 126 -12.03 -8.98 17.62
CA GLU A 126 -12.36 -10.40 17.55
C GLU A 126 -11.35 -11.21 16.70
N PRO A 127 -11.03 -12.46 17.09
CA PRO A 127 -10.14 -13.33 16.30
C PRO A 127 -10.60 -13.54 14.85
N ALA A 128 -11.92 -13.54 14.62
CA ALA A 128 -12.49 -13.65 13.28
C ALA A 128 -12.11 -12.46 12.39
N GLN A 129 -11.99 -11.26 12.95
CA GLN A 129 -11.55 -10.07 12.20
C GLN A 129 -10.07 -10.14 11.89
N LEU A 130 -9.24 -10.62 12.82
CA LEU A 130 -7.82 -10.85 12.54
C LEU A 130 -7.62 -11.85 11.38
N LEU A 131 -8.42 -12.92 11.34
CA LEU A 131 -8.39 -13.87 10.22
C LEU A 131 -8.83 -13.22 8.90
N ARG A 132 -9.86 -12.38 8.90
CA ARG A 132 -10.31 -11.63 7.72
C ARG A 132 -9.24 -10.66 7.23
N ALA A 133 -8.57 -9.96 8.15
CA ALA A 133 -7.45 -9.07 7.84
C ALA A 133 -6.27 -9.86 7.25
N LEU A 134 -5.89 -11.00 7.83
CA LEU A 134 -4.86 -11.88 7.30
C LEU A 134 -5.18 -12.37 5.88
N LEU A 135 -6.44 -12.69 5.61
CA LEU A 135 -6.90 -13.17 4.31
C LEU A 135 -7.25 -12.04 3.31
N LEU A 136 -7.06 -10.77 3.68
CA LEU A 136 -7.45 -9.59 2.90
C LEU A 136 -8.94 -9.56 2.49
N VAL A 137 -9.79 -10.30 3.20
CA VAL A 137 -11.24 -10.35 2.93
C VAL A 137 -11.90 -9.01 3.27
N GLU A 138 -11.29 -8.24 4.15
CA GLU A 138 -11.76 -6.90 4.56
C GLU A 138 -11.78 -5.89 3.41
N VAL A 139 -11.01 -6.10 2.33
CA VAL A 139 -11.03 -5.22 1.15
C VAL A 139 -12.40 -5.25 0.44
N PHE A 140 -13.14 -6.36 0.55
CA PHE A 140 -14.33 -6.62 -0.26
C PHE A 140 -15.65 -6.48 0.51
N ALA A 141 -15.62 -6.29 1.83
CA ALA A 141 -16.81 -6.23 2.66
C ALA A 141 -16.76 -5.03 3.61
N PRO A 142 -17.87 -4.29 3.80
CA PRO A 142 -17.97 -3.28 4.86
C PRO A 142 -17.75 -3.94 6.22
N GLN A 143 -16.83 -3.42 7.03
CA GLN A 143 -16.57 -3.94 8.37
C GLN A 143 -16.81 -2.84 9.42
N PRO A 144 -17.17 -3.22 10.66
CA PRO A 144 -17.02 -2.33 11.81
C PRO A 144 -15.57 -1.84 11.91
N SER A 145 -15.34 -0.65 12.46
CA SER A 145 -14.00 -0.10 12.70
C SER A 145 -13.22 -0.95 13.69
N GLY A 146 -12.63 -2.04 13.21
CA GLY A 146 -11.82 -3.00 13.96
C GLY A 146 -10.32 -2.75 13.80
N TRP A 147 -9.56 -3.79 13.47
CA TRP A 147 -8.11 -3.77 13.22
C TRP A 147 -7.65 -2.76 12.14
N ASN A 148 -8.55 -2.34 11.26
CA ASN A 148 -8.35 -1.35 10.19
C ASN A 148 -9.31 -0.15 10.37
N GLY A 149 -9.34 0.45 11.57
CA GLY A 149 -10.16 1.64 11.87
C GLY A 149 -10.07 2.77 10.82
N PRO A 150 -11.08 3.67 10.76
CA PRO A 150 -11.38 4.44 9.55
C PRO A 150 -10.19 5.29 9.09
N SER A 151 -9.96 5.24 7.76
CA SER A 151 -9.17 6.22 7.02
C SER A 151 -10.02 7.39 6.60
#